data_AF-A0A923Q9C2-F1
#
_entry.id   AF-A0A923Q9C2-F1
#
_cell.length_a   1.000
_cell.length_b   1.000
_cell.length_c   1.000
_cell.angle_alpha   90.00
_cell.angle_beta   90.00
_cell.angle_gamma   90.00
#
_symmetry.space_group_name_H-M   'P 1'
#
loop_
_entity.id
_entity.type
_entity.pdbx_description
1 polymer ?
#
loop_
_entity_poly.entity_id
_entity_poly.type
_entity_poly.pdbx_seq_one_letter_code
_entity_poly.pdbx_strand_id
1 'polypeptide(L)'
;MQTSTSATDFTLSSGSPRFSTPQLQALASEHGSLKSWQHAFATDGPQAAAKVAGDFAVGFNTPTGGVYLAIDRFAIRSLCYRIVDGQMRFAARADDLADASTDIDPQAIFDYLYFHAIPSPRTIFKGIHRLPPGHYALFENGQLLVKPYWTPQFNEQGGRSFDALRAEFRQLLRDSVTTELAGHKPACFLSGGTDSSTIAGMAREVTGMAPASYSIGFEAEGYDEMAYARLAAKHFGTDHHEYYVTPADLVASIPDVAAYYDQPFGNSSAVPAFYCARMAKQDGHD
;
A
#
# COMPACT_ATOMS: atom_id res chain seq x y z
N MET A 1 -18.59 -20.31 37.30
CA MET A 1 -19.60 -19.63 36.48
C MET A 1 -19.18 -18.17 36.38
N GLN A 2 -19.30 -17.57 35.18
CA GLN A 2 -18.78 -16.25 34.77
C GLN A 2 -17.27 -16.27 34.46
N THR A 3 -16.78 -15.91 33.28
CA THR A 3 -17.39 -15.30 32.09
C THR A 3 -16.68 -15.84 30.85
N SER A 4 -17.43 -16.36 29.88
CA SER A 4 -16.91 -16.51 28.52
C SER A 4 -16.55 -15.11 28.02
N THR A 5 -15.27 -14.83 27.86
CA THR A 5 -14.81 -13.73 27.02
C THR A 5 -15.41 -13.98 25.64
N SER A 6 -16.37 -13.15 25.26
CA SER A 6 -16.97 -13.12 23.93
C SER A 6 -15.84 -13.14 22.90
N ALA A 7 -15.98 -13.99 21.88
CA ALA A 7 -15.15 -13.89 20.69
C ALA A 7 -15.23 -12.45 20.20
N THR A 8 -14.17 -11.67 20.42
CA THR A 8 -14.05 -10.32 19.89
C THR A 8 -14.06 -10.45 18.37
N ASP A 9 -15.06 -9.86 17.73
CA ASP A 9 -15.14 -9.75 16.27
C ASP A 9 -14.01 -8.87 15.77
N PHE A 10 -12.82 -9.47 15.60
CA PHE A 10 -11.72 -8.81 14.93
C PHE A 10 -12.11 -8.64 13.47
N THR A 11 -12.17 -7.40 13.04
CA THR A 11 -12.42 -7.02 11.66
C THR A 11 -11.41 -5.96 11.24
N LEU A 12 -10.98 -6.02 9.99
CA LEU A 12 -10.09 -5.06 9.38
C LEU A 12 -10.60 -4.81 7.97
N SER A 13 -10.75 -3.54 7.61
CA SER A 13 -11.03 -3.13 6.23
C SER A 13 -10.35 -1.78 6.02
N SER A 14 -9.37 -1.75 5.11
CA SER A 14 -8.60 -0.54 4.79
C SER A 14 -8.36 -0.43 3.29
N GLY A 15 -8.08 0.78 2.82
CA GLY A 15 -7.93 1.11 1.42
C GLY A 15 -9.24 1.45 0.73
N SER A 16 -9.19 1.56 -0.60
CA SER A 16 -10.30 1.98 -1.45
C SER A 16 -10.71 0.88 -2.44
N PRO A 17 -11.27 -0.25 -1.96
CA PRO A 17 -11.67 -1.36 -2.81
C PRO A 17 -12.78 -0.96 -3.78
N ARG A 18 -12.61 -1.34 -5.04
CA ARG A 18 -13.57 -1.14 -6.12
C ARG A 18 -14.18 -2.48 -6.50
N PHE A 19 -15.39 -2.73 -6.02
CA PHE A 19 -16.14 -3.96 -6.30
C PHE A 19 -16.67 -3.96 -7.73
N SER A 20 -16.66 -5.13 -8.38
CA SER A 20 -17.00 -5.29 -9.80
C SER A 20 -18.49 -5.16 -10.14
N THR A 21 -19.39 -5.27 -9.16
CA THR A 21 -20.85 -5.25 -9.39
C THR A 21 -21.52 -4.00 -8.80
N PRO A 22 -22.52 -3.39 -9.45
CA PRO A 22 -23.26 -2.25 -8.89
C PRO A 22 -23.86 -2.51 -7.52
N GLN A 23 -24.31 -3.73 -7.24
CA GLN A 23 -24.89 -4.13 -5.97
C GLN A 23 -23.88 -4.03 -4.82
N LEU A 24 -22.68 -4.58 -5.02
CA LEU A 24 -21.59 -4.48 -4.04
C LEU A 24 -21.05 -3.04 -3.89
N GLN A 25 -21.10 -2.24 -4.96
CA GLN A 25 -20.72 -0.82 -4.89
C GLN A 25 -21.72 -0.02 -4.06
N ALA A 26 -23.03 -0.21 -4.28
CA ALA A 26 -24.07 0.40 -3.48
C ALA A 26 -23.97 -0.02 -2.00
N LEU A 27 -23.77 -1.31 -1.76
CA LEU A 27 -23.60 -1.84 -0.41
C LEU A 27 -22.37 -1.25 0.31
N ALA A 28 -21.27 -1.01 -0.43
CA ALA A 28 -20.06 -0.41 0.13
C ALA A 28 -20.29 1.06 0.50
N SER A 29 -21.00 1.80 -0.35
CA SER A 29 -21.35 3.21 -0.11
C SER A 29 -22.32 3.38 1.06
N GLU A 30 -23.30 2.47 1.21
CA GLU A 30 -24.34 2.56 2.24
C GLU A 30 -23.88 2.03 3.61
N HIS A 31 -23.06 0.98 3.62
CA HIS A 31 -22.74 0.24 4.84
C HIS A 31 -21.24 -0.01 5.07
N GLY A 32 -20.38 0.56 4.24
CA GLY A 32 -18.94 0.40 4.30
C GLY A 32 -18.43 -0.84 3.56
N SER A 33 -17.15 -0.79 3.15
CA SER A 33 -16.52 -1.81 2.32
C SER A 33 -16.50 -3.21 2.94
N LEU A 34 -16.46 -3.32 4.27
CA LEU A 34 -16.47 -4.60 4.98
C LEU A 34 -17.74 -5.41 4.67
N LYS A 35 -18.91 -4.76 4.55
CA LYS A 35 -20.16 -5.45 4.24
C LYS A 35 -20.17 -6.01 2.82
N SER A 36 -19.61 -5.26 1.87
CA SER A 36 -19.41 -5.74 0.50
C SER A 36 -18.42 -6.90 0.41
N TRP A 37 -17.36 -6.87 1.21
CA TRP A 37 -16.44 -8.01 1.33
C TRP A 37 -17.12 -9.27 1.87
N GLN A 38 -17.90 -9.14 2.94
CA GLN A 38 -18.65 -10.27 3.52
C GLN A 38 -19.65 -10.85 2.50
N HIS A 39 -20.36 -10.00 1.75
CA HIS A 39 -21.29 -10.44 0.71
C HIS A 39 -20.57 -11.11 -0.47
N ALA A 40 -19.46 -10.52 -0.95
CA ALA A 40 -18.65 -11.08 -2.01
C ALA A 40 -18.09 -12.45 -1.63
N PHE A 41 -17.56 -12.59 -0.40
CA PHE A 41 -17.09 -13.86 0.13
C PHE A 41 -18.21 -14.90 0.27
N ALA A 42 -19.40 -14.50 0.71
CA ALA A 42 -20.54 -15.42 0.79
C ALA A 42 -20.97 -15.99 -0.58
N THR A 43 -20.72 -15.24 -1.67
CA THR A 43 -21.09 -15.63 -3.04
C THR A 43 -19.96 -16.37 -3.75
N ASP A 44 -18.74 -15.85 -3.69
CA ASP A 44 -17.58 -16.31 -4.48
C ASP A 44 -16.55 -17.10 -3.65
N GLY A 45 -16.78 -17.23 -2.34
CA GLY A 45 -15.86 -17.87 -1.40
C GLY A 45 -14.50 -17.15 -1.37
N PRO A 46 -13.41 -17.89 -1.17
CA PRO A 46 -12.06 -17.31 -1.06
C PRO A 46 -11.56 -16.59 -2.33
N GLN A 47 -12.22 -16.76 -3.48
CA GLN A 47 -11.85 -16.10 -4.73
C GLN A 47 -12.49 -14.72 -4.90
N ALA A 48 -13.27 -14.24 -3.93
CA ALA A 48 -13.90 -12.92 -3.97
C ALA A 48 -12.91 -11.80 -4.31
N ALA A 49 -11.68 -11.86 -3.78
CA ALA A 49 -10.64 -10.85 -4.01
C ALA A 49 -10.21 -10.72 -5.48
N ALA A 50 -10.38 -11.76 -6.31
CA ALA A 50 -10.06 -11.70 -7.73
C ALA A 50 -10.96 -10.72 -8.52
N LYS A 51 -12.14 -10.41 -7.97
CA LYS A 51 -13.14 -9.53 -8.59
C LYS A 51 -13.20 -8.14 -7.97
N VAL A 52 -12.20 -7.76 -7.17
CA VAL A 52 -12.08 -6.44 -6.54
C VAL A 52 -10.79 -5.78 -7.02
N ALA A 53 -10.91 -4.51 -7.42
CA ALA A 53 -9.79 -3.67 -7.83
C ALA A 53 -9.49 -2.61 -6.76
N GLY A 54 -8.44 -1.79 -6.97
CA GLY A 54 -7.99 -0.80 -5.99
C GLY A 54 -7.07 -1.39 -4.94
N ASP A 55 -6.62 -0.55 -4.02
CA ASP A 55 -5.85 -0.93 -2.85
C ASP A 55 -6.78 -1.48 -1.77
N PHE A 56 -6.38 -2.55 -1.10
CA PHE A 56 -7.13 -3.07 0.04
C PHE A 56 -6.32 -4.01 0.91
N ALA A 57 -6.64 -3.99 2.20
CA ALA A 57 -6.43 -5.11 3.11
C ALA A 57 -7.74 -5.35 3.86
N VAL A 58 -8.18 -6.61 3.91
CA VAL A 58 -9.42 -7.01 4.58
C VAL A 58 -9.21 -8.27 5.40
N GLY A 59 -9.82 -8.31 6.59
CA GLY A 59 -9.88 -9.49 7.43
C GLY A 59 -11.17 -9.54 8.25
N PHE A 60 -11.82 -10.70 8.34
CA PHE A 60 -13.02 -10.89 9.15
C PHE A 60 -13.29 -12.36 9.52
N ASN A 61 -14.08 -12.56 10.57
CA ASN A 61 -14.62 -13.86 10.94
C ASN A 61 -15.67 -14.33 9.93
N THR A 62 -15.53 -15.56 9.42
CA THR A 62 -16.50 -16.16 8.51
C THR A 62 -17.75 -16.64 9.28
N PRO A 63 -18.92 -16.78 8.60
CA PRO A 63 -20.12 -17.34 9.24
C PRO A 63 -19.94 -18.77 9.77
N THR A 64 -18.94 -19.51 9.26
CA THR A 64 -18.55 -20.86 9.69
C THR A 64 -17.64 -20.87 10.92
N GLY A 65 -17.28 -19.70 11.47
CA GLY A 65 -16.39 -19.58 12.63
C GLY A 65 -14.90 -19.60 12.28
N GLY A 66 -14.54 -19.47 11.01
CA GLY A 66 -13.16 -19.29 10.54
C GLY A 66 -12.76 -17.83 10.38
N VAL A 67 -11.60 -17.58 9.77
CA VAL A 67 -11.10 -16.23 9.42
C VAL A 67 -10.75 -16.19 7.95
N TYR A 68 -11.20 -15.16 7.25
CA TYR A 68 -10.79 -14.86 5.88
C TYR A 68 -10.00 -13.54 5.85
N LEU A 69 -8.84 -13.57 5.19
CA LEU A 69 -7.97 -12.43 4.94
C LEU A 69 -7.74 -12.29 3.43
N ALA A 70 -7.67 -11.06 2.92
CA ALA A 70 -7.20 -10.80 1.56
C ALA A 70 -6.50 -9.44 1.47
N ILE A 71 -5.51 -9.37 0.58
CA ILE A 71 -4.73 -8.15 0.32
C ILE A 71 -4.63 -7.92 -1.18
N ASP A 72 -4.61 -6.66 -1.60
CA ASP A 72 -4.58 -6.30 -3.02
C ASP A 72 -3.36 -6.86 -3.76
N ARG A 73 -3.40 -6.75 -5.10
CA ARG A 73 -2.42 -7.37 -6.02
C ARG A 73 -0.97 -6.97 -5.73
N PHE A 74 -0.74 -5.79 -5.15
CA PHE A 74 0.58 -5.24 -4.88
C PHE A 74 0.86 -5.04 -3.40
N ALA A 75 -0.09 -5.37 -2.51
CA ALA A 75 -0.02 -5.07 -1.09
C ALA A 75 0.32 -3.59 -0.84
N ILE A 76 -0.46 -2.68 -1.45
CA ILE A 76 -0.36 -1.24 -1.19
C ILE A 76 -0.67 -0.97 0.29
N ARG A 77 -1.62 -1.72 0.85
CA ARG A 77 -1.84 -1.84 2.30
C ARG A 77 -1.07 -3.02 2.86
N SER A 78 -0.96 -3.10 4.18
CA SER A 78 -0.34 -4.22 4.88
C SER A 78 -1.38 -5.04 5.63
N LEU A 79 -1.17 -6.35 5.69
CA LEU A 79 -1.96 -7.29 6.48
C LEU A 79 -1.06 -8.38 7.04
N CYS A 80 -0.97 -8.47 8.35
CA CYS A 80 -0.20 -9.46 9.08
C CYS A 80 -1.14 -10.40 9.84
N TYR A 81 -0.68 -11.62 10.09
CA TYR A 81 -1.40 -12.61 10.88
C TYR A 81 -0.46 -13.48 11.73
N ARG A 82 -1.03 -14.06 12.78
CA ARG A 82 -0.38 -15.01 13.68
C ARG A 82 -1.40 -16.03 14.15
N ILE A 83 -0.98 -17.27 14.43
CA ILE A 83 -1.81 -18.28 15.10
C ILE A 83 -1.30 -18.44 16.53
N VAL A 84 -2.19 -18.27 17.51
CA VAL A 84 -1.93 -18.47 18.95
C VAL A 84 -3.08 -19.29 19.53
N ASP A 85 -2.78 -20.35 20.26
CA ASP A 85 -3.78 -21.22 20.91
C ASP A 85 -4.90 -21.70 19.97
N GLY A 86 -4.54 -22.01 18.72
CA GLY A 86 -5.49 -22.47 17.70
C GLY A 86 -6.41 -21.38 17.14
N GLN A 87 -6.16 -20.11 17.45
CA GLN A 87 -6.89 -18.95 16.93
C GLN A 87 -5.99 -18.10 16.04
N MET A 88 -6.52 -17.69 14.89
CA MET A 88 -5.86 -16.71 14.03
C MET A 88 -6.17 -15.29 14.53
N ARG A 89 -5.12 -14.49 14.71
CA ARG A 89 -5.18 -13.04 14.92
C ARG A 89 -4.58 -12.34 13.71
N PHE A 90 -5.07 -11.15 13.40
CA PHE A 90 -4.58 -10.36 12.28
C PHE A 90 -4.65 -8.86 12.58
N ALA A 91 -3.75 -8.11 11.98
CA ALA A 91 -3.64 -6.66 12.12
C ALA A 91 -2.98 -6.07 10.86
N ALA A 92 -3.04 -4.74 10.70
CA ALA A 92 -2.35 -4.08 9.60
C ALA A 92 -0.82 -4.18 9.75
N ARG A 93 -0.32 -4.17 10.98
CA ARG A 93 1.10 -4.17 11.30
C ARG A 93 1.54 -5.45 12.01
N ALA A 94 2.83 -5.79 11.88
CA ALA A 94 3.40 -6.97 12.52
C ALA A 94 3.61 -6.79 14.02
N ASP A 95 3.99 -5.58 14.46
CA ASP A 95 4.22 -5.23 15.86
C ASP A 95 2.93 -5.22 16.69
N ASP A 96 1.78 -4.91 16.09
CA ASP A 96 0.45 -5.05 16.72
C ASP A 96 0.10 -6.50 17.12
N LEU A 97 0.77 -7.49 16.54
CA LEU A 97 0.60 -8.92 16.82
C LEU A 97 1.71 -9.50 17.71
N ALA A 98 2.73 -8.70 17.99
CA ALA A 98 3.84 -9.06 18.88
C ALA A 98 3.48 -8.73 20.33
N ASP A 99 4.07 -9.49 21.24
CA ASP A 99 4.03 -9.24 22.67
C ASP A 99 5.44 -9.37 23.26
N ALA A 100 5.59 -9.13 24.55
CA ALA A 100 6.88 -9.22 25.24
C ALA A 100 7.54 -10.62 25.18
N SER A 101 6.79 -11.66 24.79
CA SER A 101 7.29 -13.03 24.64
C SER A 101 7.64 -13.39 23.18
N THR A 102 7.42 -12.47 22.25
CA THR A 102 7.62 -12.72 20.82
C THR A 102 9.07 -12.52 20.45
N ASP A 103 9.75 -13.62 20.15
CA ASP A 103 11.15 -13.62 19.71
C ASP A 103 11.32 -12.89 18.36
N ILE A 104 12.45 -12.23 18.19
CA ILE A 104 12.95 -11.82 16.87
C ILE A 104 13.33 -13.06 16.07
N ASP A 105 12.98 -13.10 14.80
CA ASP A 105 13.37 -14.16 13.89
C ASP A 105 14.83 -13.96 13.41
N PRO A 106 15.78 -14.85 13.74
CA PRO A 106 17.17 -14.70 13.31
C PRO A 106 17.34 -14.70 11.79
N GLN A 107 16.46 -15.40 11.06
CA GLN A 107 16.47 -15.38 9.61
C GLN A 107 16.04 -14.01 9.09
N ALA A 108 15.12 -13.32 9.76
CA ALA A 108 14.70 -11.97 9.36
C ALA A 108 15.83 -10.94 9.51
N ILE A 109 16.70 -11.09 10.50
CA ILE A 109 17.91 -10.27 10.64
C ILE A 109 18.86 -10.51 9.47
N PHE A 110 19.08 -11.77 9.08
CA PHE A 110 19.86 -12.10 7.90
C PHE A 110 19.23 -11.50 6.63
N ASP A 111 17.92 -11.67 6.44
CA ASP A 111 17.20 -11.15 5.29
C ASP A 111 17.33 -9.62 5.21
N TYR A 112 17.21 -8.91 6.33
CA TYR A 112 17.42 -7.47 6.39
C TYR A 112 18.85 -7.07 6.02
N LEU A 113 19.87 -7.72 6.59
CA LEU A 113 21.26 -7.39 6.29
C LEU A 113 21.67 -7.73 4.85
N TYR A 114 21.02 -8.72 4.24
CA TYR A 114 21.33 -9.18 2.88
C TYR A 114 20.53 -8.43 1.80
N PHE A 115 19.22 -8.20 2.01
CA PHE A 115 18.33 -7.58 1.03
C PHE A 115 18.00 -6.12 1.34
N HIS A 116 18.41 -5.59 2.50
CA HIS A 116 17.96 -4.30 3.02
C HIS A 116 16.43 -4.23 3.25
N ALA A 117 15.76 -5.38 3.31
CA ALA A 117 14.34 -5.53 3.60
C ALA A 117 14.08 -6.95 4.09
N ILE A 118 12.92 -7.19 4.73
CA ILE A 118 12.48 -8.54 5.12
C ILE A 118 11.35 -8.94 4.16
N PRO A 119 11.58 -9.85 3.20
CA PRO A 119 10.56 -10.23 2.21
C PRO A 119 9.37 -10.95 2.85
N SER A 120 8.16 -10.68 2.33
CA SER A 120 6.98 -11.47 2.68
C SER A 120 7.18 -12.95 2.28
N PRO A 121 6.64 -13.92 3.04
CA PRO A 121 5.71 -13.75 4.15
C PRO A 121 6.38 -13.49 5.52
N ARG A 122 7.71 -13.37 5.61
CA ARG A 122 8.39 -13.19 6.90
C ARG A 122 8.19 -11.76 7.43
N THR A 123 8.23 -11.61 8.75
CA THR A 123 8.36 -10.32 9.45
C THR A 123 9.57 -10.37 10.39
N ILE A 124 9.93 -9.27 11.05
CA ILE A 124 11.00 -9.29 12.06
C ILE A 124 10.70 -10.23 13.25
N PHE A 125 9.42 -10.54 13.48
CA PHE A 125 8.95 -11.35 14.60
C PHE A 125 8.72 -12.80 14.20
N LYS A 126 9.19 -13.72 15.04
CA LYS A 126 9.01 -15.16 14.84
C LYS A 126 7.54 -15.55 15.01
N GLY A 127 7.00 -16.25 14.00
CA GLY A 127 5.60 -16.72 14.00
C GLY A 127 4.56 -15.65 13.63
N ILE A 128 4.98 -14.44 13.27
CA ILE A 128 4.12 -13.42 12.68
C ILE A 128 4.45 -13.32 11.20
N HIS A 129 3.42 -13.43 10.37
CA HIS A 129 3.55 -13.50 8.92
C HIS A 129 2.81 -12.34 8.25
N ARG A 130 3.41 -11.77 7.20
CA ARG A 130 2.76 -10.79 6.34
C ARG A 130 2.12 -11.52 5.15
N LEU A 131 0.85 -11.22 4.84
CA LEU A 131 0.17 -11.83 3.70
C LEU A 131 0.86 -11.36 2.40
N PRO A 132 1.30 -12.28 1.52
CA PRO A 132 1.95 -11.87 0.28
C PRO A 132 1.00 -11.12 -0.67
N PRO A 133 1.50 -10.22 -1.54
CA PRO A 133 0.68 -9.50 -2.51
C PRO A 133 -0.21 -10.42 -3.36
N GLY A 134 -1.45 -10.05 -3.61
CA GLY A 134 -2.39 -10.82 -4.43
C GLY A 134 -2.80 -12.17 -3.83
N HIS A 135 -2.67 -12.35 -2.52
CA HIS A 135 -3.07 -13.56 -1.82
C HIS A 135 -4.31 -13.36 -0.94
N TYR A 136 -5.00 -14.46 -0.69
CA TYR A 136 -5.91 -14.61 0.43
C TYR A 136 -5.37 -15.64 1.43
N ALA A 137 -5.83 -15.55 2.67
CA ALA A 137 -5.70 -16.59 3.67
C ALA A 137 -7.08 -17.01 4.18
N LEU A 138 -7.28 -18.30 4.36
CA LEU A 138 -8.46 -18.87 4.98
C LEU A 138 -8.02 -19.77 6.14
N PHE A 139 -8.50 -19.47 7.34
CA PHE A 139 -8.27 -20.27 8.53
C PHE A 139 -9.56 -20.90 8.99
N GLU A 140 -9.68 -22.22 8.87
CA GLU A 140 -10.88 -22.98 9.24
C GLU A 140 -10.47 -24.31 9.88
N ASN A 141 -11.18 -24.73 10.93
CA ASN A 141 -10.94 -26.01 11.61
C ASN A 141 -9.48 -26.23 12.04
N GLY A 142 -8.80 -25.16 12.47
CA GLY A 142 -7.39 -25.20 12.88
C GLY A 142 -6.38 -25.29 11.72
N GLN A 143 -6.84 -25.20 10.47
CA GLN A 143 -6.00 -25.28 9.28
C GLN A 143 -5.92 -23.94 8.57
N LEU A 144 -4.70 -23.55 8.22
CA LEU A 144 -4.41 -22.34 7.45
C LEU A 144 -4.15 -22.70 5.98
N LEU A 145 -4.91 -22.08 5.08
CA LEU A 145 -4.68 -22.08 3.65
C LEU A 145 -4.30 -20.68 3.19
N VAL A 146 -3.10 -20.52 2.61
CA VAL A 146 -2.68 -19.26 1.96
C VAL A 146 -2.48 -19.55 0.47
N LYS A 147 -3.19 -18.81 -0.38
CA LYS A 147 -3.12 -19.00 -1.84
C LYS A 147 -3.20 -17.67 -2.60
N PRO A 148 -2.50 -17.55 -3.74
CA PRO A 148 -2.70 -16.43 -4.63
C PRO A 148 -4.10 -16.52 -5.24
N TYR A 149 -4.82 -15.40 -5.28
CA TYR A 149 -5.96 -15.23 -6.20
C TYR A 149 -5.51 -14.53 -7.49
N TRP A 150 -4.33 -13.91 -7.48
CA TRP A 150 -3.72 -13.25 -8.62
C TRP A 150 -2.21 -13.47 -8.63
N THR A 151 -1.65 -13.71 -9.81
CA THR A 151 -0.20 -13.75 -10.07
C THR A 151 0.08 -12.95 -11.33
N PRO A 152 1.13 -12.12 -11.38
CA PRO A 152 1.49 -11.39 -12.60
C PRO A 152 1.79 -12.38 -13.72
N GLN A 153 1.20 -12.14 -14.89
CA GLN A 153 1.48 -12.91 -16.10
C GLN A 153 2.08 -11.98 -17.15
N PHE A 154 3.33 -12.25 -17.55
CA PHE A 154 4.03 -11.49 -18.58
C PHE A 154 3.88 -12.21 -19.91
N ASN A 155 2.76 -11.95 -20.59
CA ASN A 155 2.46 -12.52 -21.90
C ASN A 155 2.78 -11.47 -22.97
N GLU A 156 3.91 -11.62 -23.66
CA GLU A 156 4.26 -10.78 -24.80
C GLU A 156 3.31 -11.07 -25.97
N GLN A 157 2.32 -10.19 -26.16
CA GLN A 157 1.42 -10.26 -27.30
C GLN A 157 2.13 -9.70 -28.54
N GLY A 158 2.68 -10.59 -29.37
CA GLY A 158 3.25 -10.22 -30.66
C GLY A 158 2.21 -9.60 -31.62
N GLY A 159 2.70 -8.85 -32.61
CA GLY A 159 1.88 -8.35 -33.72
C GLY A 159 1.18 -6.99 -33.50
N ARG A 160 1.38 -6.34 -32.35
CA ARG A 160 0.87 -4.98 -32.09
C ARG A 160 1.93 -3.93 -32.48
N SER A 161 1.50 -2.85 -33.13
CA SER A 161 2.41 -1.76 -33.50
C SER A 161 2.82 -0.94 -32.27
N PHE A 162 3.99 -0.31 -32.32
CA PHE A 162 4.46 0.60 -31.28
C PHE A 162 3.46 1.72 -31.00
N ASP A 163 2.87 2.33 -32.04
CA ASP A 163 1.90 3.42 -31.87
C ASP A 163 0.63 2.97 -31.14
N ALA A 164 0.15 1.75 -31.40
CA ALA A 164 -1.01 1.20 -30.71
C ALA A 164 -0.71 0.95 -29.22
N LEU A 165 0.46 0.40 -28.91
CA LEU A 165 0.92 0.16 -27.53
C LEU A 165 1.15 1.49 -26.78
N ARG A 166 1.73 2.49 -27.46
CA ARG A 166 1.92 3.83 -26.91
C ARG A 166 0.59 4.51 -26.57
N ALA A 167 -0.40 4.42 -27.46
CA ALA A 167 -1.72 5.00 -27.23
C ALA A 167 -2.42 4.32 -26.05
N GLU A 168 -2.40 2.99 -25.99
CA GLU A 168 -2.95 2.23 -24.86
C GLU A 168 -2.25 2.57 -23.54
N PHE A 169 -0.92 2.59 -23.52
CA PHE A 169 -0.16 2.93 -22.31
C PHE A 169 -0.52 4.32 -21.77
N ARG A 170 -0.62 5.32 -22.65
CA ARG A 170 -1.05 6.67 -22.26
C ARG A 170 -2.48 6.69 -21.72
N GLN A 171 -3.39 5.95 -22.34
CA GLN A 171 -4.78 5.87 -21.88
C GLN A 171 -4.85 5.20 -20.49
N LEU A 172 -4.13 4.10 -20.28
CA LEU A 172 -4.07 3.41 -18.99
C LEU A 172 -3.50 4.31 -17.89
N LEU A 173 -2.45 5.08 -18.18
CA LEU A 173 -1.92 6.08 -17.24
C LEU A 173 -2.94 7.17 -16.93
N ARG A 174 -3.62 7.70 -17.95
CA ARG A 174 -4.66 8.72 -17.78
C ARG A 174 -5.80 8.20 -16.91
N ASP A 175 -6.28 6.99 -17.15
CA ASP A 175 -7.37 6.37 -16.40
C ASP A 175 -6.95 6.07 -14.96
N SER A 176 -5.71 5.61 -14.75
CA SER A 176 -5.15 5.38 -13.42
C SER A 176 -5.09 6.68 -12.61
N VAL A 177 -4.52 7.75 -13.17
CA VAL A 177 -4.43 9.05 -12.47
C VAL A 177 -5.81 9.64 -12.21
N THR A 178 -6.74 9.52 -13.17
CA THR A 178 -8.14 9.95 -12.98
C THR A 178 -8.79 9.20 -11.82
N THR A 179 -8.57 7.89 -11.74
CA THR A 179 -9.13 7.02 -10.70
C THR A 179 -8.56 7.35 -9.33
N GLU A 180 -7.24 7.49 -9.21
CA GLU A 180 -6.57 7.72 -7.93
C GLU A 180 -6.80 9.15 -7.40
N LEU A 181 -6.96 10.15 -8.28
CA LEU A 181 -7.34 11.49 -7.83
C LEU A 181 -8.76 11.53 -7.29
N ALA A 182 -9.70 10.73 -7.82
CA ALA A 182 -11.09 10.66 -7.34
C ALA A 182 -11.77 12.02 -7.08
N GLY A 183 -11.41 13.06 -7.84
CA GLY A 183 -11.94 14.43 -7.69
C GLY A 183 -11.25 15.31 -6.63
N HIS A 184 -10.22 14.82 -5.95
CA HIS A 184 -9.42 15.60 -4.99
C HIS A 184 -8.47 16.58 -5.70
N LYS A 185 -8.00 17.58 -4.96
CA LYS A 185 -6.97 18.52 -5.46
C LYS A 185 -5.68 17.74 -5.72
N PRO A 186 -5.08 17.85 -6.92
CA PRO A 186 -3.91 17.05 -7.25
C PRO A 186 -2.67 17.52 -6.47
N ALA A 187 -2.01 16.56 -5.82
CA ALA A 187 -0.69 16.72 -5.22
C ALA A 187 0.19 15.52 -5.58
N CYS A 188 1.50 15.74 -5.69
CA CYS A 188 2.45 14.67 -6.01
C CYS A 188 3.85 14.97 -5.47
N PHE A 189 4.65 13.92 -5.27
CA PHE A 189 6.09 14.07 -5.09
C PHE A 189 6.74 14.17 -6.46
N LEU A 190 7.72 15.07 -6.61
CA LEU A 190 8.39 15.32 -7.88
C LEU A 190 9.90 15.22 -7.71
N SER A 191 10.51 14.13 -8.16
CA SER A 191 11.97 13.99 -8.15
C SER A 191 12.65 14.56 -9.41
N GLY A 192 11.88 14.76 -10.48
CA GLY A 192 12.42 15.10 -11.81
C GLY A 192 12.77 13.89 -12.67
N GLY A 193 12.69 12.68 -12.12
CA GLY A 193 12.73 11.44 -12.88
C GLY A 193 11.50 11.29 -13.81
N THR A 194 11.59 10.38 -14.78
CA THR A 194 10.52 10.17 -15.76
C THR A 194 9.19 9.77 -15.11
N ASP A 195 9.21 8.98 -14.04
CA ASP A 195 8.00 8.47 -13.39
C ASP A 195 7.20 9.59 -12.71
N SER A 196 7.84 10.31 -11.78
CA SER A 196 7.20 11.40 -11.03
C SER A 196 6.79 12.56 -11.95
N SER A 197 7.61 12.88 -12.95
CA SER A 197 7.29 13.87 -13.99
C SER A 197 6.09 13.44 -14.82
N THR A 198 5.96 12.15 -15.15
CA THR A 198 4.79 11.62 -15.87
C THR A 198 3.53 11.78 -15.03
N ILE A 199 3.57 11.45 -13.74
CA ILE A 199 2.41 11.63 -12.85
C ILE A 199 2.02 13.10 -12.71
N ALA A 200 2.99 14.01 -12.52
CA ALA A 200 2.73 15.45 -12.44
C ALA A 200 2.07 15.99 -13.73
N GLY A 201 2.59 15.60 -14.89
CA GLY A 201 2.03 15.96 -16.19
C GLY A 201 0.63 15.39 -16.41
N MET A 202 0.40 14.12 -16.07
CA MET A 202 -0.91 13.47 -16.19
C MET A 202 -1.94 14.09 -15.25
N ALA A 203 -1.56 14.43 -14.01
CA ALA A 203 -2.44 15.10 -13.06
C ALA A 203 -2.88 16.47 -13.58
N ARG A 204 -1.96 17.24 -14.16
CA ARG A 204 -2.26 18.50 -14.85
C ARG A 204 -3.20 18.29 -16.03
N GLU A 205 -2.93 17.29 -16.87
CA GLU A 205 -3.70 16.98 -18.09
C GLU A 205 -5.14 16.55 -17.79
N VAL A 206 -5.33 15.76 -16.72
CA VAL A 206 -6.64 15.24 -16.31
C VAL A 206 -7.49 16.29 -15.59
N THR A 207 -6.88 17.10 -14.72
CA THR A 207 -7.63 18.03 -13.87
C THR A 207 -7.72 19.45 -14.44
N GLY A 208 -6.78 19.85 -15.31
CA GLY A 208 -6.61 21.25 -15.71
C GLY A 208 -6.10 22.16 -14.59
N MET A 209 -5.83 21.63 -13.39
CA MET A 209 -5.32 22.35 -12.21
C MET A 209 -3.81 22.23 -12.11
N ALA A 210 -3.14 23.21 -11.52
CA ALA A 210 -1.71 23.11 -11.26
C ALA A 210 -1.55 22.14 -10.07
N PRO A 211 -0.93 20.96 -10.25
CA PRO A 211 -0.73 20.06 -9.13
C PRO A 211 0.26 20.68 -8.15
N ALA A 212 -0.02 20.57 -6.86
CA ALA A 212 0.99 20.82 -5.84
C ALA A 212 2.08 19.74 -6.00
N SER A 213 3.34 20.15 -6.04
CA SER A 213 4.46 19.25 -6.29
C SER A 213 5.55 19.50 -5.26
N TYR A 214 6.00 18.43 -4.60
CA TYR A 214 6.93 18.50 -3.48
C TYR A 214 8.24 17.80 -3.83
N SER A 215 9.35 18.50 -3.63
CA SER A 215 10.70 18.01 -3.96
C SER A 215 11.66 18.20 -2.80
N ILE A 216 12.48 17.19 -2.56
CA ILE A 216 13.54 17.22 -1.56
C ILE A 216 14.90 17.26 -2.25
N GLY A 217 15.69 18.28 -1.92
CA GLY A 217 17.09 18.41 -2.30
C GLY A 217 18.02 18.10 -1.13
N PHE A 218 19.29 17.90 -1.45
CA PHE A 218 20.36 17.73 -0.46
C PHE A 218 21.52 18.64 -0.80
N GLU A 219 22.16 19.23 0.21
CA GLU A 219 23.43 19.96 0.06
C GLU A 219 24.63 19.00 -0.05
N ALA A 220 24.47 17.90 -0.78
CA ALA A 220 25.50 16.91 -1.05
C ALA A 220 25.78 16.87 -2.55
N GLU A 221 27.02 17.16 -2.94
CA GLU A 221 27.43 17.18 -4.33
C GLU A 221 27.15 15.83 -5.00
N GLY A 222 26.43 15.85 -6.14
CA GLY A 222 26.06 14.65 -6.91
C GLY A 222 24.73 13.98 -6.52
N TYR A 223 24.05 14.41 -5.45
CA TYR A 223 22.77 13.84 -5.00
C TYR A 223 21.57 14.78 -5.19
N ASP A 224 21.77 15.96 -5.77
CA ASP A 224 20.72 16.95 -5.96
C ASP A 224 20.01 16.79 -7.32
N GLU A 225 18.81 16.21 -7.29
CA GLU A 225 17.93 16.06 -8.47
C GLU A 225 17.05 17.30 -8.71
N MET A 226 17.17 18.35 -7.89
CA MET A 226 16.26 19.50 -7.93
C MET A 226 16.25 20.22 -9.29
N ALA A 227 17.37 20.22 -10.01
CA ALA A 227 17.41 20.78 -11.36
C ALA A 227 16.42 20.10 -12.31
N TYR A 228 16.26 18.77 -12.22
CA TYR A 228 15.31 18.02 -13.02
C TYR A 228 13.87 18.24 -12.55
N ALA A 229 13.64 18.30 -11.24
CA ALA A 229 12.33 18.61 -10.66
C ALA A 229 11.83 19.98 -11.14
N ARG A 230 12.69 21.01 -11.11
CA ARG A 230 12.41 22.36 -11.63
C ARG A 230 12.07 22.37 -13.12
N LEU A 231 12.77 21.56 -13.92
CA LEU A 231 12.48 21.44 -15.36
C LEU A 231 11.08 20.86 -15.58
N ALA A 232 10.74 19.78 -14.89
CA ALA A 232 9.41 19.16 -14.97
C ALA A 232 8.32 20.10 -14.45
N ALA A 233 8.54 20.74 -13.30
CA ALA A 233 7.62 21.71 -12.71
C ALA A 233 7.31 22.86 -13.67
N LYS A 234 8.36 23.45 -14.28
CA LYS A 234 8.21 24.50 -15.29
C LYS A 234 7.48 24.00 -16.54
N HIS A 235 7.79 22.80 -17.02
CA HIS A 235 7.18 22.24 -18.22
C HIS A 235 5.68 21.97 -18.05
N PHE A 236 5.28 21.40 -16.89
CA PHE A 236 3.89 21.06 -16.61
C PHE A 236 3.10 22.15 -15.88
N GLY A 237 3.77 23.23 -15.43
CA GLY A 237 3.13 24.33 -14.71
C GLY A 237 2.57 23.91 -13.36
N THR A 238 3.39 23.20 -12.57
CA THR A 238 3.01 22.76 -11.23
C THR A 238 3.17 23.89 -10.21
N ASP A 239 2.44 23.81 -9.10
CA ASP A 239 2.71 24.63 -7.91
C ASP A 239 3.84 23.94 -7.14
N HIS A 240 5.07 24.45 -7.26
CA HIS A 240 6.28 23.72 -6.90
C HIS A 240 6.88 24.17 -5.57
N HIS A 241 7.00 23.20 -4.66
CA HIS A 241 7.47 23.38 -3.29
C HIS A 241 8.75 22.57 -3.10
N GLU A 242 9.84 23.27 -2.78
CA GLU A 242 11.16 22.68 -2.62
C GLU A 242 11.62 22.78 -1.17
N TYR A 243 12.30 21.75 -0.70
CA TYR A 243 12.96 21.79 0.60
C TYR A 243 14.30 21.07 0.56
N TYR A 244 15.35 21.75 1.04
CA TYR A 244 16.68 21.16 1.16
C TYR A 244 16.85 20.60 2.56
N VAL A 245 16.96 19.28 2.65
CA VAL A 245 17.16 18.58 3.93
C VAL A 245 18.59 18.75 4.39
N THR A 246 18.76 19.19 5.64
CA THR A 246 20.08 19.34 6.27
C THR A 246 20.53 18.08 7.01
N PRO A 247 21.82 17.92 7.37
CA PRO A 247 22.24 16.84 8.25
C PRO A 247 21.52 16.83 9.61
N ALA A 248 21.16 17.99 10.15
CA ALA A 248 20.42 18.11 11.40
C ALA A 248 18.98 17.58 11.27
N ASP A 249 18.34 17.87 10.14
CA ASP A 249 17.02 17.34 9.77
C ASP A 249 17.01 15.80 9.75
N LEU A 250 18.04 15.20 9.14
CA LEU A 250 18.18 13.75 9.10
C LEU A 250 18.26 13.15 10.51
N VAL A 251 19.15 13.69 11.36
CA VAL A 251 19.32 13.18 12.73
C VAL A 251 18.03 13.35 13.55
N ALA A 252 17.32 14.47 13.39
CA ALA A 252 16.10 14.74 14.12
C ALA A 252 14.92 13.85 13.69
N SER A 253 14.83 13.49 12.40
CA SER A 253 13.69 12.75 11.84
C SER A 253 13.81 11.22 11.93
N ILE A 254 15.02 10.66 12.10
CA ILE A 254 15.22 9.20 12.18
C ILE A 254 14.30 8.52 13.21
N PRO A 255 14.16 9.02 14.46
CA PRO A 255 13.27 8.39 15.43
C PRO A 255 11.79 8.39 15.00
N ASP A 256 11.32 9.49 14.43
CA ASP A 256 9.94 9.61 13.95
C ASP A 256 9.69 8.62 12.81
N VAL A 257 10.59 8.61 11.81
CA VAL A 257 10.53 7.66 10.69
C VAL A 257 10.55 6.23 11.21
N ALA A 258 11.48 5.88 12.10
CA ALA A 258 11.59 4.53 12.65
C ALA A 258 10.32 4.10 13.40
N ALA A 259 9.66 5.00 14.13
CA ALA A 259 8.42 4.72 14.85
C ALA A 259 7.23 4.41 13.91
N TYR A 260 7.25 4.90 12.66
CA TYR A 260 6.19 4.62 11.69
C TYR A 260 6.29 3.22 11.05
N TYR A 261 7.46 2.60 11.00
CA TYR A 261 7.63 1.26 10.42
C TYR A 261 7.53 0.18 11.50
N ASP A 262 6.96 -0.98 11.15
CA ASP A 262 6.76 -2.11 12.07
C ASP A 262 7.93 -3.11 12.09
N GLN A 263 8.97 -2.84 11.31
CA GLN A 263 10.17 -3.66 11.18
C GLN A 263 11.32 -2.87 10.53
N PRO A 264 12.58 -3.33 10.66
CA PRO A 264 13.72 -2.75 9.96
C PRO A 264 13.57 -2.79 8.43
N PHE A 265 14.05 -1.74 7.78
CA PHE A 265 14.10 -1.59 6.32
C PHE A 265 15.29 -0.71 5.93
N GLY A 266 15.73 -0.78 4.67
CA GLY A 266 16.86 -0.04 4.14
C GLY A 266 16.48 0.70 2.86
N ASN A 267 15.60 1.68 3.00
CA ASN A 267 15.18 2.58 1.93
C ASN A 267 15.66 3.99 2.26
N SER A 268 16.71 4.46 1.57
CA SER A 268 17.28 5.80 1.74
C SER A 268 16.29 6.92 1.39
N SER A 269 15.27 6.64 0.59
CA SER A 269 14.24 7.61 0.21
C SER A 269 13.16 7.81 1.27
N ALA A 270 13.15 7.03 2.36
CA ALA A 270 12.13 7.16 3.41
C ALA A 270 12.17 8.52 4.11
N VAL A 271 13.37 9.06 4.40
CA VAL A 271 13.48 10.38 5.03
C VAL A 271 13.04 11.48 4.06
N PRO A 272 13.52 11.57 2.81
CA PRO A 272 12.97 12.51 1.82
C PRO A 272 11.46 12.40 1.64
N ALA A 273 10.93 11.19 1.52
CA ALA A 273 9.49 10.97 1.39
C ALA A 273 8.72 11.47 2.62
N PHE A 274 9.27 11.28 3.83
CA PHE A 274 8.71 11.83 5.06
C PHE A 274 8.65 13.36 5.02
N TYR A 275 9.70 14.04 4.56
CA TYR A 275 9.69 15.51 4.43
C TYR A 275 8.71 15.97 3.35
N CYS A 276 8.63 15.30 2.20
CA CYS A 276 7.60 15.54 1.18
C CYS A 276 6.19 15.43 1.76
N ALA A 277 5.88 14.32 2.45
CA ALA A 277 4.58 14.08 3.06
C ALA A 277 4.27 15.13 4.14
N ARG A 278 5.28 15.54 4.93
CA ARG A 278 5.13 16.56 5.97
C ARG A 278 4.78 17.93 5.39
N MET A 279 5.44 18.34 4.29
CA MET A 279 5.11 19.58 3.58
C MET A 279 3.70 19.52 3.00
N ALA A 280 3.38 18.44 2.28
CA ALA A 280 2.05 18.24 1.69
C ALA A 280 0.94 18.32 2.74
N LYS A 281 1.16 17.72 3.92
CA LYS A 281 0.22 17.79 5.05
C LYS A 281 0.07 19.19 5.63
N GLN A 282 1.15 19.97 5.71
CA GLN A 282 1.09 21.37 6.15
C GLN A 282 0.27 22.25 5.20
N ASP A 283 0.29 21.92 3.90
CA ASP A 283 -0.49 22.60 2.86
C ASP A 283 -1.92 22.05 2.71
N GLY A 284 -2.32 21.09 3.55
CA GLY A 284 -3.68 20.57 3.62
C GLY A 284 -3.99 19.43 2.63
N HIS A 285 -2.96 18.73 2.15
CA HIS A 285 -3.10 17.48 1.42
C HIS A 285 -3.00 16.27 2.37
N ASP A 286 -3.83 15.25 2.13
CA ASP A 286 -3.82 13.98 2.89
C ASP A 286 -2.89 12.94 2.23
#